data_AF-A0A2L0AFM3-F1
#
_entry.id   AF-A0A2L0AFM3-F1
#
_cell.length_a   1.000
_cell.length_b   1.000
_cell.length_c   1.000
_cell.angle_alpha   90.00
_cell.angle_beta   90.00
_cell.angle_gamma   90.00
#
_symmetry.space_group_name_H-M   'P 1'
#
loop_
_entity.id
_entity.type
_entity.pdbx_description
1 polymer ?
#
loop_
_entity_poly.entity_id
_entity_poly.type
_entity_poly.pdbx_seq_one_letter_code
_entity_poly.pdbx_strand_id
1 'polypeptide(L)'
;MLSKLLADHTALQQALGFKFRTPGILLRNFVAYAEERGDRHVMKARVREWALLAPSPEQRRNRLLAVRRFAIALHAEDPLNDVPSADLFGRAAHRRRAPFIYHQADIRRLIDGALSLGPIGSIRPRTYSTMFGLIAATGMRVSEAISFRLADVTDDGLIISQTKFKKSRLLPLHPTTRQALDRYLVERMTETTQSDALFISHQGTPPAYPTVVTVFLQVARAIGGHYTKVRFAYAKGERAGNITSRR
;
A
#
# COMPACT_ATOMS: atom_id res chain seq x y z
N MET A 1 7.24 31.08 16.71
CA MET A 1 7.98 29.80 16.69
C MET A 1 7.31 28.89 15.68
N LEU A 2 8.09 28.23 14.83
CA LEU A 2 7.60 27.40 13.72
C LEU A 2 6.77 26.21 14.22
N SER A 3 7.04 25.72 15.43
CA SER A 3 6.27 24.68 16.12
C SER A 3 4.81 25.05 16.33
N LYS A 4 4.52 26.31 16.71
CA LYS A 4 3.15 26.82 16.82
C LYS A 4 2.46 26.85 15.46
N LEU A 5 3.11 27.43 14.45
CA LEU A 5 2.58 27.50 13.08
C LEU A 5 2.28 26.10 12.50
N LEU A 6 3.12 25.11 12.85
CA LEU A 6 2.87 23.72 12.47
C LEU A 6 1.66 23.12 13.19
N ALA A 7 1.46 23.43 14.47
CA ALA A 7 0.30 22.97 15.21
C ALA A 7 -1.00 23.52 14.59
N ASP A 8 -1.02 24.83 14.31
CA ASP A 8 -2.15 25.53 13.69
C ASP A 8 -2.45 24.96 12.29
N HIS A 9 -1.41 24.79 11.46
CA HIS A 9 -1.56 24.18 10.14
C HIS A 9 -2.04 22.72 10.22
N THR A 10 -1.56 21.95 11.19
CA THR A 10 -2.01 20.55 11.40
C THR A 10 -3.48 20.51 11.78
N ALA A 11 -3.92 21.39 12.69
CA ALA A 11 -5.32 21.50 13.09
C ALA A 11 -6.21 21.88 11.90
N LEU A 12 -5.81 22.85 11.09
CA LEU A 12 -6.51 23.25 9.87
C LEU A 12 -6.66 22.06 8.90
N GLN A 13 -5.58 21.33 8.63
CA GLN A 13 -5.61 20.17 7.73
C GLN A 13 -6.53 19.06 8.25
N GLN A 14 -6.55 18.83 9.56
CA GLN A 14 -7.44 17.86 10.18
C GLN A 14 -8.90 18.29 10.13
N ALA A 15 -9.20 19.58 10.36
CA ALA A 15 -10.53 20.15 10.21
C ALA A 15 -11.07 20.01 8.77
N LEU A 16 -10.18 20.11 7.78
CA LEU A 16 -10.49 19.84 6.36
C LEU A 16 -10.63 18.32 6.03
N GLY A 17 -10.55 17.44 7.01
CA GLY A 17 -10.75 16.00 6.85
C GLY A 17 -9.51 15.21 6.44
N PHE A 18 -8.33 15.82 6.39
CA PHE A 18 -7.09 15.10 6.10
C PHE A 18 -6.59 14.35 7.34
N LYS A 19 -6.22 13.07 7.18
CA LYS A 19 -5.57 12.30 8.26
C LYS A 19 -4.22 12.91 8.69
N PHE A 20 -3.55 13.64 7.78
CA PHE A 20 -2.29 14.39 7.97
C PHE A 20 -1.13 13.66 8.70
N ARG A 21 -1.15 12.32 8.80
CA ARG A 21 -0.16 11.54 9.57
C ARG A 21 1.26 11.66 9.02
N THR A 22 1.49 11.25 7.77
CA THR A 22 2.82 11.24 7.16
C THR A 22 3.38 12.65 6.93
N PRO A 23 2.63 13.61 6.36
CA PRO A 23 3.09 14.99 6.28
C PRO A 23 3.42 15.58 7.66
N GLY A 24 2.57 15.34 8.67
CA GLY A 24 2.79 15.84 10.02
C GLY A 24 4.08 15.33 10.66
N ILE A 25 4.43 14.05 10.50
CA ILE A 25 5.71 13.52 11.00
C ILE A 25 6.90 14.21 10.31
N LEU A 26 6.86 14.34 8.97
CA LEU A 26 7.94 14.99 8.23
C LEU A 26 8.09 16.46 8.60
N LEU A 27 6.99 17.18 8.75
CA LEU A 27 7.00 18.59 9.12
C LEU A 27 7.50 18.81 10.55
N ARG A 28 7.11 17.96 11.51
CA ARG A 28 7.66 18.02 12.89
C ARG A 28 9.17 17.86 12.89
N ASN A 29 9.69 16.88 12.15
CA ASN A 29 11.13 16.65 12.05
C ASN A 29 11.86 17.82 11.37
N PHE A 30 11.23 18.47 10.39
CA PHE A 30 11.78 19.67 9.77
C PHE A 30 11.78 20.86 10.72
N VAL A 31 10.66 21.11 11.41
CA VAL A 31 10.51 22.24 12.32
C VAL A 31 11.48 22.13 13.49
N ALA A 32 11.61 20.97 14.11
CA ALA A 32 12.62 20.74 15.16
C ALA A 32 14.03 21.07 14.65
N TYR A 33 14.39 20.56 13.47
CA TYR A 33 15.70 20.81 12.85
C TYR A 33 15.98 22.29 12.51
N ALA A 34 14.93 23.04 12.16
CA ALA A 34 14.99 24.47 11.86
C ALA A 34 15.10 25.31 13.15
N GLU A 35 14.27 25.02 14.15
CA GLU A 35 14.27 25.72 15.43
C GLU A 35 15.57 25.49 16.23
N GLU A 36 16.15 24.28 16.17
CA GLU A 36 17.49 23.96 16.72
C GLU A 36 18.60 24.88 16.16
N ARG A 37 18.38 25.49 15.00
CA ARG A 37 19.32 26.40 14.34
C ARG A 37 18.88 27.86 14.39
N GLY A 38 17.87 28.16 15.20
CA GLY A 38 17.38 29.51 15.43
C GLY A 38 16.42 30.04 14.36
N ASP A 39 16.00 29.21 13.40
CA ASP A 39 15.10 29.65 12.34
C ASP A 39 13.71 29.95 12.90
N ARG A 40 13.21 31.16 12.65
CA ARG A 40 11.85 31.60 13.05
C ARG A 40 10.83 31.54 11.91
N HIS A 41 11.32 31.53 10.67
CA HIS A 41 10.56 31.41 9.43
C HIS A 41 11.11 30.25 8.61
N VAL A 42 10.35 29.78 7.63
CA VAL A 42 10.86 28.76 6.71
C VAL A 42 11.95 29.39 5.84
N MET A 43 13.18 28.88 5.93
CA MET A 43 14.31 29.36 5.13
C MET A 43 14.63 28.37 4.01
N LYS A 44 14.76 28.84 2.75
CA LYS A 44 15.05 27.98 1.60
C LYS A 44 16.33 27.15 1.77
N ALA A 45 17.37 27.75 2.37
CA ALA A 45 18.62 27.07 2.69
C ALA A 45 18.41 25.91 3.69
N ARG A 46 17.66 26.17 4.77
CA ARG A 46 17.31 25.17 5.78
C ARG A 46 16.55 23.99 5.19
N VAL A 47 15.56 24.26 4.33
CA VAL A 47 14.81 23.19 3.65
C VAL A 47 15.73 22.33 2.80
N ARG A 48 16.65 22.95 2.05
CA ARG A 48 17.63 22.23 1.22
C ARG A 48 18.50 21.31 2.07
N GLU A 49 19.11 21.84 3.12
CA GLU A 49 20.00 21.10 4.02
C GLU A 49 19.28 19.92 4.67
N TRP A 50 18.11 20.16 5.26
CA TRP A 50 17.32 19.11 5.90
C TRP A 50 16.86 18.01 4.92
N ALA A 51 16.45 18.41 3.73
CA ALA A 51 16.01 17.46 2.73
C ALA A 51 17.17 16.59 2.24
N LEU A 52 18.39 17.13 2.11
CA LEU A 52 19.59 16.38 1.70
C LEU A 52 20.00 15.28 2.69
N LEU A 53 19.61 15.38 3.96
CA LEU A 53 19.81 14.32 4.97
C LEU A 53 19.04 13.01 4.66
N ALA A 54 18.14 13.00 3.67
CA ALA A 54 17.49 11.77 3.25
C ALA A 54 18.40 10.90 2.35
N PRO A 55 18.37 9.57 2.50
CA PRO A 55 19.32 8.69 1.81
C PRO A 55 19.04 8.52 0.32
N SER A 56 17.79 8.67 -0.15
CA SER A 56 17.45 8.52 -1.56
C SER A 56 16.92 9.81 -2.22
N PRO A 57 17.14 10.01 -3.54
CA PRO A 57 16.59 11.16 -4.28
C PRO A 57 15.07 11.31 -4.15
N GLU A 58 14.33 10.20 -4.13
CA GLU A 58 12.88 10.18 -3.95
C GLU A 58 12.49 10.71 -2.57
N GLN A 59 13.19 10.27 -1.51
CA GLN A 59 12.93 10.77 -0.16
C GLN A 59 13.33 12.24 0.01
N ARG A 60 14.42 12.69 -0.61
CA ARG A 60 14.82 14.11 -0.65
C ARG A 60 13.71 14.97 -1.28
N ARG A 61 13.17 14.54 -2.43
CA ARG A 61 12.04 15.20 -3.10
C ARG A 61 10.77 15.17 -2.24
N ASN A 62 10.45 14.06 -1.60
CA ASN A 62 9.27 13.96 -0.73
C ASN A 62 9.37 14.90 0.48
N ARG A 63 10.55 15.00 1.11
CA ARG A 63 10.84 15.96 2.17
C ARG A 63 10.64 17.40 1.70
N LEU A 64 11.27 17.77 0.58
CA LEU A 64 11.11 19.09 -0.04
C LEU A 64 9.64 19.43 -0.31
N LEU A 65 8.89 18.53 -0.95
CA LEU A 65 7.50 18.80 -1.32
C LEU A 65 6.56 18.85 -0.10
N ALA A 66 6.87 18.13 0.98
CA ALA A 66 6.14 18.24 2.24
C ALA A 66 6.32 19.64 2.83
N VAL A 67 7.57 20.09 2.98
CA VAL A 67 7.89 21.41 3.53
C VAL A 67 7.41 22.54 2.61
N ARG A 68 7.56 22.41 1.29
CA ARG A 68 7.09 23.41 0.33
C ARG A 68 5.59 23.66 0.46
N ARG A 69 4.76 22.62 0.64
CA ARG A 69 3.30 22.82 0.82
C ARG A 69 2.98 23.59 2.10
N PHE A 70 3.69 23.28 3.18
CA PHE A 70 3.58 24.03 4.43
C PHE A 70 4.04 25.48 4.25
N ALA A 71 5.18 25.69 3.58
CA ALA A 71 5.73 27.01 3.29
C ALA A 71 4.79 27.86 2.42
N ILE A 72 4.10 27.27 1.44
CA ILE A 72 3.09 27.98 0.64
C ILE A 72 1.97 28.51 1.52
N ALA A 73 1.50 27.70 2.48
CA ALA A 73 0.47 28.13 3.41
C ALA A 73 0.95 29.28 4.31
N LEU A 74 2.15 29.15 4.89
CA LEU A 74 2.72 30.20 5.74
C LEU A 74 3.06 31.49 4.98
N HIS A 75 3.56 31.37 3.75
CA HIS A 75 3.91 32.53 2.92
C HIS A 75 2.71 33.40 2.57
N ALA A 76 1.51 32.80 2.48
CA ALA A 76 0.28 33.54 2.25
C ALA A 76 -0.11 34.42 3.44
N GLU A 77 0.31 34.05 4.66
CA GLU A 77 0.06 34.81 5.90
C GLU A 77 1.22 35.76 6.22
N ASP A 78 2.45 35.32 5.98
CA ASP A 78 3.68 36.06 6.27
C ASP A 78 4.74 35.80 5.16
N PRO A 79 5.00 36.81 4.29
CA PRO A 79 5.96 36.69 3.19
C PRO A 79 7.40 36.39 3.61
N LEU A 80 7.77 36.52 4.89
CA LEU A 80 9.10 36.16 5.40
C LEU A 80 9.37 34.65 5.33
N ASN A 81 8.34 33.83 5.11
CA ASN A 81 8.50 32.40 4.87
C ASN A 81 8.87 32.13 3.41
N ASP A 82 10.06 31.60 3.17
CA ASP A 82 10.51 31.23 1.83
C ASP A 82 9.74 30.03 1.29
N VAL A 83 9.35 30.11 0.02
CA VAL A 83 8.80 28.97 -0.73
C VAL A 83 9.89 28.35 -1.62
N PRO A 84 10.54 27.24 -1.22
CA PRO A 84 11.60 26.62 -2.01
C PRO A 84 11.04 26.05 -3.31
N SER A 85 11.72 26.23 -4.45
CA SER A 85 11.30 25.69 -5.76
C SER A 85 10.99 24.18 -5.69
N ALA A 86 9.91 23.75 -6.36
CA ALA A 86 9.53 22.33 -6.43
C ALA A 86 10.61 21.47 -7.12
N ASP A 87 11.43 22.10 -7.97
CA ASP A 87 12.50 21.47 -8.74
C ASP A 87 13.89 21.78 -8.15
N LEU A 88 13.99 22.11 -6.85
CA LEU A 88 15.27 22.42 -6.17
C LEU A 88 16.32 21.30 -6.31
N PHE A 89 15.89 20.04 -6.46
CA PHE A 89 16.76 18.89 -6.69
C PHE A 89 16.69 18.36 -8.14
N GLY A 90 16.25 19.21 -9.06
CA GLY A 90 15.95 18.85 -10.44
C GLY A 90 14.59 18.18 -10.61
N ARG A 91 14.15 18.10 -11.87
CA ARG A 91 12.99 17.30 -12.25
C ARG A 91 13.40 15.84 -12.20
N ALA A 92 12.77 15.07 -11.33
CA ALA A 92 12.97 13.63 -11.33
C ALA A 92 12.57 13.11 -12.72
N ALA A 93 13.49 12.45 -13.43
CA ALA A 93 13.14 11.63 -14.58
C ALA A 93 12.23 10.51 -14.04
N HIS A 94 10.92 10.74 -14.06
CA HIS A 94 9.95 9.74 -13.62
C HIS A 94 9.95 8.62 -14.65
N ARG A 95 10.91 7.70 -14.55
CA ARG A 95 10.91 6.49 -15.35
C ARG A 95 9.81 5.60 -14.79
N ARG A 96 8.61 5.74 -15.35
CA ARG A 96 7.48 4.87 -15.04
C ARG A 96 7.93 3.44 -15.34
N ARG A 97 8.13 2.65 -14.29
CA ARG A 97 8.41 1.22 -14.48
C ARG A 97 7.20 0.62 -15.20
N ALA A 98 7.45 -0.06 -16.32
CA ALA A 98 6.40 -0.77 -17.03
C ALA A 98 5.74 -1.76 -16.04
N PRO A 99 4.40 -1.78 -15.95
CA PRO A 99 3.73 -2.76 -15.11
C PRO A 99 4.05 -4.17 -15.66
N PHE A 100 4.46 -5.07 -14.77
CA PHE A 100 4.56 -6.48 -15.12
C PHE A 100 3.14 -7.06 -15.18
N ILE A 101 2.77 -7.64 -16.32
CA ILE A 101 1.48 -8.30 -16.52
C ILE A 101 1.68 -9.77 -16.18
N TYR A 102 0.88 -10.28 -15.24
CA TYR A 102 0.94 -11.69 -14.84
C TYR A 102 0.08 -12.53 -15.78
N HIS A 103 0.66 -13.58 -16.35
CA HIS A 103 -0.10 -14.62 -17.03
C HIS A 103 -0.65 -15.64 -16.02
N GLN A 104 -1.63 -16.43 -16.44
CA GLN A 104 -2.24 -17.45 -15.58
C GLN A 104 -1.21 -18.44 -15.01
N ALA A 105 -0.19 -18.80 -15.80
CA ALA A 105 0.91 -19.65 -15.35
C ALA A 105 1.76 -19.00 -14.25
N ASP A 106 2.03 -17.69 -14.34
CA ASP A 106 2.79 -16.96 -13.32
C ASP A 106 2.03 -16.93 -11.99
N ILE A 107 0.71 -16.74 -12.05
CA ILE A 107 -0.16 -16.72 -10.88
C ILE A 107 -0.18 -18.10 -10.22
N ARG A 108 -0.28 -19.19 -11.00
CA ARG A 108 -0.20 -20.56 -10.48
C ARG A 108 1.12 -20.80 -9.76
N ARG A 109 2.25 -20.47 -10.41
CA ARG A 109 3.59 -20.60 -9.81
C ARG A 109 3.74 -19.77 -8.53
N LEU A 110 3.14 -18.57 -8.47
CA LEU A 110 3.11 -17.75 -7.27
C LEU A 110 2.31 -18.39 -6.13
N ILE A 111 1.14 -18.96 -6.43
CA ILE A 111 0.30 -19.66 -5.45
C ILE A 111 1.02 -20.91 -4.94
N ASP A 112 1.60 -21.71 -5.84
CA ASP A 112 2.34 -22.92 -5.51
C ASP A 112 3.59 -22.60 -4.66
N GLY A 113 4.35 -21.57 -5.05
CA GLY A 113 5.49 -21.11 -4.26
C GLY A 113 5.09 -20.56 -2.87
N ALA A 114 3.89 -19.99 -2.74
CA ALA A 114 3.35 -19.59 -1.44
C ALA A 114 2.95 -20.80 -0.58
N LEU A 115 2.49 -21.90 -1.19
CA LEU A 115 2.24 -23.17 -0.48
C LEU A 115 3.53 -23.83 0.02
N SER A 116 4.68 -23.54 -0.59
CA SER A 116 5.99 -24.03 -0.13
C SER A 116 6.63 -23.19 0.99
N LEU A 117 5.93 -22.18 1.52
CA LEU A 117 6.42 -21.37 2.62
C LEU A 117 6.57 -22.21 3.91
N GLY A 118 7.59 -21.94 4.72
CA GLY A 118 7.66 -22.45 6.09
C GLY A 118 6.94 -21.52 7.10
N PRO A 119 6.80 -21.90 8.38
CA PRO A 119 7.04 -23.24 8.93
C PRO A 119 6.03 -24.26 8.38
N ILE A 120 6.50 -25.49 8.14
CA ILE A 120 5.63 -26.62 7.72
C ILE A 120 4.62 -26.89 8.84
N GLY A 121 3.37 -27.18 8.48
CA GLY A 121 2.29 -27.44 9.43
C GLY A 121 1.68 -26.19 10.06
N SER A 122 2.17 -24.99 9.75
CA SER A 122 1.50 -23.74 10.13
C SER A 122 0.47 -23.31 9.10
N ILE A 123 -0.48 -22.45 9.48
CA ILE A 123 -1.41 -21.81 8.53
C ILE A 123 -0.74 -20.88 7.50
N ARG A 124 0.51 -20.47 7.72
CA ARG A 124 1.20 -19.46 6.89
C ARG A 124 1.14 -19.74 5.37
N PRO A 125 1.41 -20.96 4.86
CA PRO A 125 1.42 -21.22 3.43
C PRO A 125 0.02 -21.09 2.82
N ARG A 126 -0.99 -21.50 3.60
CA ARG A 126 -2.41 -21.48 3.24
C ARG A 126 -2.98 -20.06 3.28
N THR A 127 -2.56 -19.26 4.25
CA THR A 127 -2.85 -17.81 4.29
C THR A 127 -2.34 -17.13 3.02
N TYR A 128 -1.05 -17.26 2.68
CA TYR A 128 -0.48 -16.51 1.57
C TYR A 128 -0.93 -17.03 0.19
N SER A 129 -1.04 -18.35 0.00
CA SER A 129 -1.55 -18.93 -1.24
C SER A 129 -2.99 -18.50 -1.53
N THR A 130 -3.87 -18.56 -0.52
CA THR A 130 -5.27 -18.14 -0.64
C THR A 130 -5.38 -16.63 -0.85
N MET A 131 -4.60 -15.84 -0.10
CA MET A 131 -4.59 -14.38 -0.26
C MET A 131 -4.12 -13.97 -1.66
N PHE A 132 -3.05 -14.54 -2.18
CA PHE A 132 -2.55 -14.22 -3.53
C PHE A 132 -3.52 -14.68 -4.62
N GLY A 133 -4.11 -15.88 -4.48
CA GLY A 133 -5.15 -16.36 -5.39
C GLY A 133 -6.39 -15.47 -5.40
N LEU A 134 -6.85 -15.03 -4.22
CA LEU A 134 -7.99 -14.13 -4.09
C LEU A 134 -7.72 -12.77 -4.73
N ILE A 135 -6.54 -12.18 -4.48
CA ILE A 135 -6.13 -10.93 -5.11
C ILE A 135 -6.05 -11.08 -6.64
N ALA A 136 -5.48 -12.18 -7.12
CA ALA A 136 -5.36 -12.45 -8.54
C ALA A 136 -6.72 -12.64 -9.23
N ALA A 137 -7.66 -13.32 -8.60
CA ALA A 137 -8.99 -13.57 -9.15
C ALA A 137 -9.90 -12.33 -9.15
N THR A 138 -9.71 -11.42 -8.20
CA THR A 138 -10.64 -10.30 -7.98
C THR A 138 -10.06 -8.93 -8.34
N GLY A 139 -8.75 -8.81 -8.50
CA GLY A 139 -8.06 -7.53 -8.71
C GLY A 139 -8.12 -6.56 -7.52
N MET A 140 -8.49 -7.04 -6.33
CA MET A 140 -8.54 -6.20 -5.13
C MET A 140 -7.15 -5.70 -4.72
N ARG A 141 -7.09 -4.61 -3.96
CA ARG A 141 -5.83 -4.12 -3.41
C ARG A 141 -5.40 -5.01 -2.25
N VAL A 142 -4.08 -5.19 -2.09
CA VAL A 142 -3.50 -5.88 -0.91
C VAL A 142 -4.03 -5.31 0.41
N SER A 143 -4.23 -3.99 0.49
CA SER A 143 -4.79 -3.37 1.70
C SER A 143 -6.23 -3.78 1.97
N GLU A 144 -7.03 -4.05 0.94
CA GLU A 144 -8.39 -4.59 1.09
C GLU A 144 -8.29 -6.04 1.61
N ALA A 145 -7.43 -6.87 0.99
CA ALA A 145 -7.18 -8.24 1.41
C ALA A 145 -6.76 -8.36 2.90
N ILE A 146 -5.86 -7.49 3.36
CA ILE A 146 -5.40 -7.45 4.76
C ILE A 146 -6.50 -7.00 5.73
N SER A 147 -7.42 -6.15 5.27
CA SER A 147 -8.42 -5.53 6.16
C SER A 147 -9.70 -6.36 6.29
N PHE A 148 -9.87 -7.41 5.49
CA PHE A 148 -11.05 -8.26 5.56
C PHE A 148 -11.18 -8.95 6.91
N ARG A 149 -12.41 -9.05 7.37
CA ARG A 149 -12.82 -9.79 8.56
C ARG A 149 -13.64 -11.01 8.16
N LEU A 150 -13.78 -11.95 9.09
CA LEU A 150 -14.65 -13.11 8.91
C LEU A 150 -16.09 -12.72 8.56
N ALA A 151 -16.62 -11.69 9.23
CA ALA A 151 -17.98 -11.18 8.98
C ALA A 151 -18.18 -10.56 7.59
N ASP A 152 -17.11 -10.24 6.87
CA ASP A 152 -17.19 -9.73 5.50
C ASP A 152 -17.36 -10.86 4.46
N VAL A 153 -17.23 -12.13 4.88
CA VAL A 153 -17.46 -13.30 4.04
C VAL A 153 -18.94 -13.67 4.10
N THR A 154 -19.60 -13.65 2.96
CA THR A 154 -21.04 -13.95 2.80
C THR A 154 -21.25 -15.04 1.77
N ASP A 155 -22.46 -15.58 1.69
CA ASP A 155 -22.82 -16.57 0.68
C ASP A 155 -22.68 -16.01 -0.74
N ASP A 156 -23.01 -14.73 -0.94
CA ASP A 156 -22.94 -14.05 -2.23
C ASP A 156 -21.53 -13.53 -2.60
N GLY A 157 -20.55 -13.65 -1.70
CA GLY A 157 -19.17 -13.22 -1.93
C GLY A 157 -18.57 -12.41 -0.78
N LEU A 158 -17.73 -11.43 -1.09
CA LEU A 158 -17.04 -10.61 -0.09
C LEU A 158 -17.58 -9.18 -0.03
N ILE A 159 -17.87 -8.69 1.16
CA ILE A 159 -18.27 -7.29 1.38
C ILE A 159 -17.02 -6.47 1.66
N ILE A 160 -16.61 -5.63 0.71
CA ILE A 160 -15.49 -4.70 0.94
C ILE A 160 -16.04 -3.47 1.62
N SER A 161 -15.82 -3.37 2.94
CA SER A 161 -16.15 -2.20 3.74
C SER A 161 -15.02 -1.15 3.69
N GLN A 162 -15.37 0.13 3.82
CA GLN A 162 -14.42 1.23 4.03
C GLN A 162 -13.31 1.43 2.97
N THR A 163 -13.67 1.44 1.69
CA THR A 163 -12.75 1.92 0.64
C THR A 163 -12.43 3.42 0.81
N LYS A 164 -11.49 3.98 0.01
CA LYS A 164 -11.03 5.40 0.03
C LYS A 164 -12.16 6.45 -0.05
N PHE A 165 -13.42 6.04 -0.23
CA PHE A 165 -14.60 6.90 -0.29
C PHE A 165 -15.76 6.45 0.61
N LYS A 166 -15.52 5.61 1.63
CA LYS A 166 -16.56 5.00 2.49
C LYS A 166 -17.67 4.24 1.72
N LYS A 167 -17.43 3.87 0.46
CA LYS A 167 -18.37 3.05 -0.33
C LYS A 167 -18.07 1.59 -0.07
N SER A 168 -19.11 0.85 0.32
CA SER A 168 -19.09 -0.60 0.39
C SER A 168 -19.44 -1.19 -0.97
N ARG A 169 -18.85 -2.34 -1.32
CA ARG A 169 -19.24 -3.10 -2.52
C ARG A 169 -19.24 -4.59 -2.23
N LEU A 170 -20.23 -5.30 -2.76
CA LEU A 170 -20.20 -6.77 -2.85
C LEU A 170 -19.25 -7.17 -3.97
N LEU A 171 -18.41 -8.15 -3.70
CA LEU A 171 -17.47 -8.75 -4.64
C LEU A 171 -17.81 -10.23 -4.81
N PRO A 172 -18.57 -10.58 -5.86
CA PRO A 172 -18.87 -11.96 -6.18
C PRO A 172 -17.59 -12.75 -6.42
N LEU A 173 -17.55 -13.99 -5.91
CA LEU A 173 -16.41 -14.89 -6.11
C LEU A 173 -16.76 -15.94 -7.16
N HIS A 174 -15.83 -16.21 -8.06
CA HIS A 174 -15.93 -17.39 -8.92
C HIS A 174 -15.95 -18.66 -8.04
N PRO A 175 -16.73 -19.72 -8.38
CA PRO A 175 -16.86 -20.91 -7.54
C PRO A 175 -15.51 -21.54 -7.12
N THR A 176 -14.52 -21.56 -8.02
CA THR A 176 -13.18 -22.08 -7.69
C THR A 176 -12.43 -21.21 -6.67
N THR A 177 -12.62 -19.89 -6.70
CA THR A 177 -12.06 -18.96 -5.71
C THR A 177 -12.78 -19.11 -4.37
N ARG A 178 -14.11 -19.27 -4.38
CA ARG A 178 -14.90 -19.57 -3.18
C ARG A 178 -14.42 -20.87 -2.51
N GLN A 179 -14.28 -21.94 -3.28
CA GLN A 179 -13.79 -23.22 -2.76
C GLN A 179 -12.37 -23.13 -2.15
N ALA A 180 -11.47 -22.35 -2.76
CA ALA A 180 -10.14 -22.12 -2.19
C ALA A 180 -10.22 -21.34 -0.86
N LEU A 181 -11.09 -20.33 -0.79
CA LEU A 181 -11.34 -19.56 0.43
C LEU A 181 -11.96 -20.43 1.53
N ASP A 182 -12.95 -21.27 1.20
CA ASP A 182 -13.61 -22.15 2.16
C ASP A 182 -12.64 -23.16 2.77
N ARG A 183 -11.76 -23.77 1.96
CA ARG A 183 -10.68 -24.65 2.46
C ARG A 183 -9.76 -23.93 3.44
N TYR A 184 -9.40 -22.68 3.13
CA TYR A 184 -8.62 -21.86 4.04
C TYR A 184 -9.38 -21.57 5.34
N LEU A 185 -10.66 -21.24 5.26
CA LEU A 185 -11.49 -20.95 6.43
C LEU A 185 -11.57 -22.16 7.37
N VAL A 186 -11.72 -23.38 6.85
CA VAL A 186 -11.71 -24.61 7.66
C VAL A 186 -10.42 -24.73 8.46
N GLU A 187 -9.26 -24.57 7.81
CA GLU A 187 -7.96 -24.61 8.50
C GLU A 187 -7.83 -23.46 9.51
N ARG A 188 -8.24 -22.25 9.12
CA ARG A 188 -8.23 -21.07 9.99
C ARG A 188 -9.07 -21.24 11.25
N MET A 189 -10.17 -22.00 11.21
CA MET A 189 -10.99 -22.28 12.41
C MET A 189 -10.32 -23.25 13.39
N THR A 190 -9.30 -23.98 12.96
CA THR A 190 -8.49 -24.84 13.86
C THR A 190 -7.41 -24.07 14.61
N GLU A 191 -7.05 -22.87 14.13
CA GLU A 191 -6.05 -22.02 14.77
C GLU A 191 -6.62 -21.29 15.98
N THR A 192 -5.90 -21.32 17.11
CA THR A 192 -6.30 -20.59 18.32
C THR A 192 -5.93 -19.11 18.17
N THR A 193 -6.91 -18.26 17.84
CA THR A 193 -6.71 -16.81 17.71
C THR A 193 -7.91 -16.02 18.22
N GLN A 194 -7.65 -14.83 18.79
CA GLN A 194 -8.66 -13.83 19.15
C GLN A 194 -8.94 -12.82 18.02
N SER A 195 -8.24 -12.94 16.89
CA SER A 195 -8.38 -12.03 15.76
C SER A 195 -9.61 -12.36 14.91
N ASP A 196 -10.42 -11.35 14.60
CA ASP A 196 -11.54 -11.44 13.65
C ASP A 196 -11.13 -11.29 12.18
N ALA A 197 -9.85 -10.98 11.92
CA ALA A 197 -9.33 -10.84 10.56
C ALA A 197 -9.46 -12.15 9.77
N LEU A 198 -9.82 -12.03 8.49
CA LEU A 198 -9.95 -13.15 7.58
C LEU A 198 -8.63 -13.88 7.45
N PHE A 199 -7.56 -13.16 7.10
CA PHE A 199 -6.23 -13.72 6.95
C PHE A 199 -5.40 -13.52 8.22
N ILE A 200 -4.81 -14.61 8.72
CA ILE A 200 -3.94 -14.61 9.91
C ILE A 200 -2.54 -15.16 9.59
N SER A 201 -1.54 -14.64 10.30
CA SER A 201 -0.18 -15.17 10.29
C SER A 201 -0.08 -16.45 11.13
N HIS A 202 1.07 -17.13 11.08
CA HIS A 202 1.37 -18.25 11.99
C HIS A 202 1.37 -17.88 13.49
N GLN A 203 1.34 -16.58 13.81
CA GLN A 203 1.21 -16.08 15.18
C GLN A 203 -0.27 -15.77 15.54
N GLY A 204 -1.22 -16.14 14.70
CA GLY A 204 -2.65 -15.87 14.88
C GLY A 204 -3.06 -14.41 14.64
N THR A 205 -2.13 -13.50 14.33
CA THR A 205 -2.40 -12.07 14.12
C THR A 205 -2.56 -11.68 12.65
N PRO A 206 -3.26 -10.59 12.32
CA PRO A 206 -3.38 -10.11 10.94
C PRO A 206 -2.00 -9.79 10.34
N PRO A 207 -1.69 -10.22 9.11
CA PRO A 207 -0.40 -9.94 8.50
C PRO A 207 -0.26 -8.45 8.18
N ALA A 208 0.84 -7.84 8.65
CA ALA A 208 1.13 -6.45 8.35
C ALA A 208 1.46 -6.26 6.85
N TYR A 209 1.08 -5.10 6.29
CA TYR A 209 1.32 -4.77 4.88
C TYR A 209 2.78 -4.98 4.43
N PRO A 210 3.81 -4.51 5.17
CA PRO A 210 5.20 -4.74 4.80
C PRO A 210 5.54 -6.24 4.72
N THR A 211 5.00 -7.04 5.64
CA THR A 211 5.21 -8.49 5.68
C THR A 211 4.62 -9.16 4.44
N VAL A 212 3.39 -8.82 4.06
CA VAL A 212 2.76 -9.36 2.84
C VAL A 212 3.59 -9.02 1.60
N VAL A 213 4.09 -7.78 1.50
CA VAL A 213 4.95 -7.36 0.38
C VAL A 213 6.28 -8.13 0.38
N THR A 214 6.90 -8.32 1.54
CA THR A 214 8.15 -9.09 1.66
C THR A 214 7.96 -10.55 1.25
N VAL A 215 6.89 -11.20 1.74
CA VAL A 215 6.57 -12.59 1.39
C VAL A 215 6.29 -12.73 -0.10
N PHE A 216 5.50 -11.82 -0.66
CA PHE A 216 5.26 -11.80 -2.10
C PHE A 216 6.56 -11.72 -2.87
N LEU A 217 7.44 -10.76 -2.55
CA LEU A 217 8.72 -10.59 -3.25
C LEU A 217 9.64 -11.81 -3.07
N GLN A 218 9.61 -12.45 -1.90
CA GLN A 218 10.34 -13.69 -1.64
C GLN A 218 9.88 -14.81 -2.57
N VAL A 219 8.58 -15.11 -2.60
CA VAL A 219 8.01 -16.17 -3.45
C VAL A 219 8.25 -15.85 -4.92
N ALA A 220 8.01 -14.61 -5.32
CA ALA A 220 8.14 -14.18 -6.69
C ALA A 220 9.60 -14.29 -7.18
N ARG A 221 10.60 -13.95 -6.34
CA ARG A 221 12.01 -14.18 -6.68
C ARG A 221 12.36 -15.66 -6.79
N ALA A 222 11.83 -16.51 -5.91
CA ALA A 222 12.09 -17.95 -5.92
C ALA A 222 11.60 -18.63 -7.20
N ILE A 223 10.49 -18.15 -7.78
CA ILE A 223 9.98 -18.63 -9.08
C ILE A 223 10.64 -17.93 -10.29
N GLY A 224 11.74 -17.21 -10.08
CA GLY A 224 12.58 -16.67 -11.16
C GLY A 224 12.01 -15.47 -11.90
N GLY A 225 11.03 -14.74 -11.35
CA GLY A 225 10.55 -13.53 -12.03
C GLY A 225 11.17 -12.24 -11.51
N HIS A 226 11.35 -11.30 -12.43
CA HIS A 226 11.89 -9.97 -12.18
C HIS A 226 10.83 -9.03 -11.58
N TYR A 227 10.33 -9.34 -10.38
CA TYR A 227 9.18 -8.65 -9.80
C TYR A 227 9.61 -7.45 -8.94
N THR A 228 9.22 -6.23 -9.34
CA THR A 228 9.69 -5.01 -8.65
C THR A 228 8.61 -4.21 -7.91
N LYS A 229 7.33 -4.63 -7.90
CA LYS A 229 6.25 -4.14 -7.01
C LYS A 229 4.92 -4.86 -7.32
N VAL A 230 4.09 -5.09 -6.31
CA VAL A 230 2.75 -5.68 -6.44
C VAL A 230 1.80 -4.67 -7.12
N ARG A 231 1.62 -4.81 -8.43
CA ARG A 231 0.38 -4.41 -9.10
C ARG A 231 0.00 -5.56 -10.02
N PHE A 232 -0.95 -6.38 -9.57
CA PHE A 232 -1.59 -7.36 -10.45
C PHE A 232 -2.42 -6.58 -11.47
N ALA A 233 -1.88 -6.39 -12.67
CA ALA A 233 -2.67 -6.03 -13.83
C ALA A 233 -3.00 -7.34 -14.54
N TYR A 234 -4.28 -7.70 -14.57
CA TYR A 234 -4.76 -8.89 -15.28
C TYR A 234 -5.04 -8.51 -16.73
N ALA A 235 -4.40 -9.20 -17.68
CA ALA A 235 -4.83 -9.16 -19.08
C ALA A 235 -6.06 -10.07 -19.20
N LYS A 236 -7.23 -9.50 -19.48
CA LYS A 236 -8.43 -10.28 -19.77
C LYS A 236 -8.19 -10.96 -21.12
N GLY A 237 -7.82 -12.24 -21.07
CA GLY A 237 -7.53 -13.07 -22.24
C GLY A 237 -8.74 -13.21 -23.17
N GLU A 238 -8.40 -13.21 -24.44
CA GLU A 238 -9.18 -13.38 -25.66
C GLU A 238 -10.44 -14.25 -25.57
N ARG A 239 -11.49 -13.79 -26.24
CA ARG A 239 -12.72 -14.54 -26.50
C ARG A 239 -12.35 -15.81 -27.28
N ALA A 240 -12.74 -16.95 -26.73
CA ALA A 240 -12.78 -18.22 -27.44
C ALA A 240 -13.50 -18.06 -28.78
N GLY A 241 -12.91 -18.63 -29.82
CA GLY A 241 -13.42 -18.58 -31.18
C GLY A 241 -14.79 -19.23 -31.31
N ASN A 242 -15.63 -18.62 -32.13
CA ASN A 242 -16.74 -19.29 -32.77
C ASN A 242 -16.29 -19.68 -34.19
N ILE A 243 -15.93 -20.95 -34.36
CA ILE A 243 -15.95 -21.63 -35.65
C ILE A 243 -17.22 -22.49 -35.65
N THR A 244 -18.15 -22.16 -36.54
CA THR A 244 -19.16 -23.04 -37.15
C THR A 244 -19.65 -22.29 -38.38
N SER A 245 -19.00 -22.48 -39.53
CA SER A 245 -19.36 -23.43 -40.60
C SER A 245 -20.75 -23.22 -41.23
N ARG A 246 -20.72 -22.73 -42.49
CA ARG A 246 -21.58 -23.07 -43.64
C ARG A 246 -23.11 -22.92 -43.50
N ARG A 247 -23.68 -21.96 -44.22
CA ARG A 247 -24.18 -22.13 -45.60
C ARG A 247 -24.15 -20.79 -46.32
#